data_AF-A0A9D5WE86-F1
#
_entry.id   AF-A0A9D5WE86-F1
#
_cell.length_a   1.000
_cell.length_b   1.000
_cell.length_c   1.000
_cell.angle_alpha   90.00
_cell.angle_beta   90.00
_cell.angle_gamma   90.00
#
_symmetry.space_group_name_H-M   'P 1'
#
loop_
_entity.id
_entity.type
_entity.pdbx_description
1 polymer ?
#
loop_
_entity_poly.entity_id
_entity_poly.type
_entity_poly.pdbx_seq_one_letter_code
_entity_poly.pdbx_strand_id
1 'polypeptide(L)'
;MSADVEILQRKKILVVEDVTIVAMDIKSSLESLGYHVTETVPTGQEALRSLDQTKPELVLMDIMLEGALDGIETANIIKQEFDIPVLYLTAYADEEMLNRAKITEPFGYILKPFHERELMAAIEMALYKHNMENKLKKLAHYDCLTGLPNRALFFDRFAQSLKAARRSNHTMAVLVIDLDDFKSVNDNMGHDGGDMLLREAAKRLSECIRESDTAARLGGDEFAILLINLSAPDDTDVVAAKIIHSLGSPYLINRKCCKTGASIGISLFPADGDTEETLLKKADIAMYRAKEHGKNQYRFFHRSSG
;
A
#
# COMPACT_ATOMS: atom_id res chain seq x y z
N MET A 1 -11.04 25.57 -29.64
CA MET A 1 -10.94 26.20 -28.30
C MET A 1 -11.91 25.49 -27.37
N SER A 2 -11.43 24.45 -26.68
CA SER A 2 -12.11 23.88 -25.52
C SER A 2 -11.08 23.80 -24.41
N ALA A 3 -11.37 24.54 -23.34
CA ALA A 3 -10.52 24.69 -22.18
C ALA A 3 -10.76 23.51 -21.23
N ASP A 4 -9.98 22.44 -21.40
CA ASP A 4 -9.68 21.50 -20.32
C ASP A 4 -8.23 21.73 -19.93
N VAL A 5 -7.96 22.88 -19.29
CA VAL A 5 -6.75 23.06 -18.51
C VAL A 5 -7.09 22.46 -17.15
N GLU A 6 -6.69 21.21 -16.93
CA GLU A 6 -6.51 20.70 -15.57
C GLU A 6 -5.78 21.79 -14.78
N ILE A 7 -6.43 22.31 -13.74
CA ILE A 7 -5.77 23.19 -12.78
C ILE A 7 -4.64 22.35 -12.19
N LEU A 8 -3.42 22.53 -12.68
CA LEU A 8 -2.22 21.94 -12.11
C LEU A 8 -2.17 22.42 -10.66
N GLN A 9 -2.56 21.53 -9.75
CA GLN A 9 -2.54 21.81 -8.32
C GLN A 9 -1.10 22.14 -7.94
N ARG A 10 -0.86 23.35 -7.41
CA ARG A 10 0.47 23.80 -7.00
C ARG A 10 1.03 22.83 -5.98
N LYS A 11 2.21 22.27 -6.24
CA LYS A 11 2.84 21.29 -5.35
C LYS A 11 3.13 21.93 -4.00
N LYS A 12 2.76 21.24 -2.93
CA LYS A 12 2.89 21.73 -1.56
C LYS A 12 4.29 21.44 -1.02
N ILE A 13 4.99 22.46 -0.55
CA ILE A 13 6.35 22.33 -0.03
C ILE A 13 6.40 22.88 1.39
N LEU A 14 7.05 22.14 2.30
CA LEU A 14 7.43 22.62 3.62
C LEU A 14 8.89 23.04 3.57
N VAL A 15 9.22 24.22 4.11
CA VAL A 15 10.60 24.70 4.20
C VAL A 15 11.02 24.68 5.67
N VAL A 16 12.15 24.02 5.96
CA VAL A 16 12.74 23.91 7.29
C VAL A 16 14.12 24.56 7.26
N GLU A 17 14.22 25.74 7.84
CA GLU A 17 15.42 26.60 7.83
C GLU A 17 15.35 27.56 9.03
N ASP A 18 16.38 27.52 9.89
CA ASP A 18 16.48 28.32 11.11
C ASP A 18 16.79 29.80 10.82
N VAL A 19 17.52 30.09 9.74
CA VAL A 19 17.82 31.46 9.31
C VAL A 19 16.63 32.07 8.58
N THR A 20 15.88 32.94 9.28
CA THR A 20 14.64 33.55 8.78
C THR A 20 14.79 34.24 7.40
N ILE A 21 15.88 34.97 7.17
CA ILE A 21 16.08 35.66 5.88
C ILE A 21 16.31 34.67 4.73
N VAL A 22 16.99 33.55 4.99
CA VAL A 22 17.20 32.47 4.02
C VAL A 22 15.87 31.77 3.76
N ALA A 23 15.09 31.45 4.80
CA ALA A 23 13.77 30.86 4.66
C ALA A 23 12.81 31.73 3.83
N MET A 24 12.85 33.06 4.01
CA MET A 24 12.07 34.02 3.22
C MET A 24 12.48 34.05 1.75
N ASP A 25 13.79 34.03 1.47
CA ASP A 25 14.31 34.00 0.10
C ASP A 25 13.88 32.71 -0.64
N ILE A 26 14.08 31.56 0.02
CA ILE A 26 13.62 30.25 -0.47
C ILE A 26 12.13 30.27 -0.75
N LYS A 27 11.33 30.76 0.19
CA LYS A 27 9.88 30.86 0.02
C LYS A 27 9.52 31.69 -1.21
N SER A 28 10.13 32.86 -1.36
CA SER A 28 9.90 33.74 -2.50
C SER A 28 10.25 33.06 -3.83
N SER A 29 11.40 32.36 -3.89
CA SER A 29 11.80 31.59 -5.08
C SER A 29 10.85 30.42 -5.39
N LEU A 30 10.33 29.73 -4.38
CA LEU A 30 9.36 28.66 -4.60
C LEU A 30 8.02 29.19 -5.12
N GLU A 31 7.54 30.29 -4.54
CA GLU A 31 6.29 30.92 -4.95
C GLU A 31 6.39 31.53 -6.36
N SER A 32 7.55 32.10 -6.74
CA SER A 32 7.81 32.59 -8.10
C SER A 32 7.79 31.46 -9.14
N LEU A 33 8.30 30.28 -8.77
CA LEU A 33 8.29 29.06 -9.58
C LEU A 33 6.93 28.36 -9.63
N GLY A 34 5.92 28.87 -8.90
CA GLY A 34 4.55 28.32 -8.92
C GLY A 34 4.29 27.21 -7.91
N TYR A 35 5.20 26.95 -6.98
CA TYR A 35 4.97 26.05 -5.84
C TYR A 35 4.13 26.74 -4.76
N HIS A 36 3.51 25.94 -3.89
CA HIS A 36 2.84 26.45 -2.69
C HIS A 36 3.66 26.10 -1.45
N VAL A 37 4.27 27.12 -0.84
CA VAL A 37 4.93 26.95 0.46
C VAL A 37 3.86 26.90 1.54
N THR A 38 3.71 25.71 2.13
CA THR A 38 2.72 25.45 3.18
C THR A 38 3.06 26.17 4.46
N GLU A 39 4.33 26.09 4.87
CA GLU A 39 4.88 26.73 6.06
C GLU A 39 6.40 26.87 5.91
N THR A 40 6.97 27.80 6.67
CA THR A 40 8.41 27.95 6.89
C THR A 40 8.65 27.80 8.39
N VAL A 41 9.37 26.77 8.80
CA VAL A 41 9.61 26.46 10.21
C VAL A 41 11.12 26.43 10.52
N PRO A 42 11.57 26.87 11.70
CA PRO A 42 12.98 26.95 12.04
C PRO A 42 13.59 25.67 12.62
N THR A 43 12.78 24.71 13.08
CA THR A 43 13.29 23.52 13.79
C THR A 43 12.68 22.22 13.28
N GLY A 44 13.40 21.11 13.48
CA GLY A 44 12.91 19.77 13.15
C GLY A 44 11.63 19.37 13.90
N GLN A 45 11.49 19.78 15.16
CA GLN A 45 10.28 19.50 15.95
C GLN A 45 9.04 20.21 15.40
N GLU A 46 9.20 21.46 14.94
CA GLU A 46 8.11 22.21 14.32
C GLU A 46 7.75 21.61 12.96
N ALA A 47 8.75 21.16 12.20
CA ALA A 47 8.52 20.44 10.95
C ALA A 47 7.62 19.22 11.16
N LEU A 48 7.98 18.34 12.11
CA LEU A 48 7.18 17.12 12.40
C LEU A 48 5.75 17.44 12.83
N ARG A 49 5.51 18.53 13.57
CA ARG A 49 4.16 18.96 13.96
C ARG A 49 3.35 19.50 12.78
N SER A 50 4.00 20.10 11.79
CA SER A 50 3.34 20.70 10.63
C SER A 50 2.83 19.64 9.65
N LEU A 51 3.52 18.50 9.50
CA LEU A 51 3.26 17.50 8.45
C LEU A 51 1.81 17.03 8.39
N ASP A 52 1.19 16.74 9.54
CA ASP A 52 -0.19 16.25 9.60
C ASP A 52 -1.22 17.31 9.16
N GLN A 53 -0.92 18.58 9.45
CA GLN A 53 -1.82 19.70 9.19
C GLN A 53 -1.69 20.19 7.75
N THR A 54 -0.46 20.35 7.27
CA THR A 54 -0.18 20.97 5.97
C THR A 54 -0.13 19.96 4.83
N LYS A 55 0.21 18.71 5.13
CA LYS A 55 0.37 17.59 4.18
C LYS A 55 1.20 17.99 2.96
N PRO A 56 2.48 18.35 3.16
CA PRO A 56 3.35 18.73 2.06
C PRO A 56 3.68 17.51 1.20
N GLU A 57 3.99 17.75 -0.07
CA GLU A 57 4.44 16.74 -1.03
C GLU A 57 5.96 16.62 -1.08
N LEU A 58 6.69 17.61 -0.55
CA LEU A 58 8.14 17.62 -0.42
C LEU A 58 8.56 18.52 0.75
N VAL A 59 9.66 18.15 1.41
CA VAL A 59 10.29 18.97 2.45
C VAL A 59 11.66 19.45 1.96
N LEU A 60 11.87 20.75 1.97
CA LEU A 60 13.20 21.36 1.86
C LEU A 60 13.75 21.51 3.27
N MET A 61 14.93 20.93 3.51
CA MET A 61 15.46 20.76 4.85
C MET A 61 16.90 21.26 4.89
N ASP A 62 17.19 22.32 5.64
CA ASP A 62 18.57 22.58 6.04
C ASP A 62 19.08 21.40 6.86
N ILE A 63 20.27 20.90 6.51
CA ILE A 63 20.92 19.84 7.28
C ILE A 63 21.41 20.35 8.64
N MET A 64 21.75 21.64 8.73
CA MET A 64 22.20 22.29 9.95
C MET A 64 21.02 23.03 10.57
N LEU A 65 20.33 22.38 11.50
CA LEU A 65 19.27 23.02 12.28
C LEU A 65 19.69 23.16 13.73
N GLU A 66 19.36 24.29 14.33
CA GLU A 66 19.38 24.44 15.77
C GLU A 66 18.23 23.63 16.43
N GLY A 67 18.50 23.09 17.61
CA GLY A 67 17.50 22.41 18.43
C GLY A 67 17.90 21.00 18.85
N ALA A 68 16.91 20.20 19.26
CA ALA A 68 17.14 18.85 19.77
C ALA A 68 17.19 17.77 18.67
N LEU A 69 16.83 18.12 17.43
CA LEU A 69 16.94 17.24 16.26
C LEU A 69 17.59 18.06 15.16
N ASP A 70 18.68 17.55 14.57
CA ASP A 70 19.25 18.17 13.38
C ASP A 70 18.41 17.84 12.13
N GLY A 71 18.77 18.44 10.99
CA GLY A 71 18.02 18.25 9.74
C GLY A 71 18.08 16.82 9.21
N ILE A 72 19.17 16.09 9.48
CA ILE A 72 19.39 14.72 9.02
C ILE A 72 18.53 13.75 9.85
N GLU A 73 18.53 13.91 11.18
CA GLU A 73 17.69 13.12 12.09
C GLU A 73 16.20 13.34 11.80
N THR A 74 15.82 14.60 11.62
CA THR A 74 14.45 14.97 11.26
C THR A 74 14.02 14.32 9.94
N ALA A 75 14.86 14.39 8.91
CA ALA A 75 14.56 13.81 7.62
C ALA A 75 14.41 12.28 7.66
N ASN A 76 15.20 11.59 8.50
CA ASN A 76 15.04 10.16 8.69
C ASN A 76 13.67 9.80 9.30
N ILE A 77 13.19 10.58 10.28
CA ILE A 77 11.84 10.40 10.85
C ILE A 77 10.78 10.64 9.78
N ILE A 78 10.89 11.73 9.01
CA ILE A 78 9.96 12.06 7.92
C ILE A 78 9.85 10.92 6.91
N LYS A 79 11.00 10.37 6.49
CA LYS A 79 11.05 9.26 5.53
C LYS A 79 10.40 7.99 6.09
N GLN A 80 10.63 7.66 7.36
CA GLN A 80 10.15 6.41 7.96
C GLN A 80 8.66 6.46 8.34
N GLU A 81 8.19 7.59 8.86
CA GLU A 81 6.84 7.71 9.42
C GLU A 81 5.83 8.32 8.45
N PHE A 82 6.28 9.21 7.55
CA PHE A 82 5.38 9.97 6.68
C PHE A 82 5.55 9.64 5.19
N ASP A 83 6.63 8.95 4.79
CA ASP A 83 6.97 8.63 3.39
C ASP A 83 6.92 9.89 2.49
N ILE A 84 7.45 11.01 2.98
CA ILE A 84 7.55 12.29 2.22
C ILE A 84 9.01 12.50 1.77
N PRO A 85 9.26 12.89 0.51
CA PRO A 85 10.62 13.12 0.04
C PRO A 85 11.23 14.36 0.66
N VAL A 86 12.46 14.22 1.16
CA VAL A 86 13.27 15.32 1.71
C VAL A 86 14.40 15.68 0.75
N LEU A 87 14.52 16.97 0.46
CA LEU A 87 15.60 17.57 -0.32
C LEU A 87 16.46 18.42 0.60
N TYR A 88 17.74 18.05 0.74
CA TYR A 88 18.65 18.75 1.65
C TYR A 88 19.16 20.06 1.07
N LEU A 89 19.19 21.09 1.91
CA LEU A 89 19.90 22.34 1.70
C LEU A 89 21.18 22.26 2.51
N THR A 90 22.32 22.54 1.89
CA THR A 90 23.64 22.41 2.54
C THR A 90 24.57 23.53 2.12
N ALA A 91 25.41 24.01 3.03
CA ALA A 91 26.56 24.85 2.69
C ALA A 91 27.77 23.96 2.39
N TYR A 92 28.54 24.30 1.36
CA TYR A 92 29.70 23.54 0.88
C TYR A 92 30.83 23.60 1.92
N ALA A 93 30.87 22.70 2.92
CA ALA A 93 32.03 22.68 3.83
C ALA A 93 32.33 21.39 4.60
N ASP A 94 31.44 20.40 4.74
CA ASP A 94 31.70 19.30 5.67
C ASP A 94 31.49 17.92 5.05
N GLU A 95 32.60 17.23 4.75
CA GLU A 95 32.62 15.84 4.27
C GLU A 95 31.95 14.87 5.25
N GLU A 96 32.03 15.15 6.56
CA GLU A 96 31.42 14.31 7.59
C GLU A 96 29.89 14.42 7.51
N MET A 97 29.36 15.63 7.35
CA MET A 97 27.92 15.87 7.15
C MET A 97 27.42 15.28 5.83
N LEU A 98 28.19 15.40 4.74
CA LEU A 98 27.86 14.77 3.46
C LEU A 98 27.82 13.25 3.58
N ASN A 99 28.71 12.64 4.35
CA ASN A 99 28.70 11.20 4.58
C ASN A 99 27.52 10.77 5.47
N ARG A 100 27.16 11.54 6.51
CA ARG A 100 25.94 11.30 7.30
C ARG A 100 24.68 11.43 6.45
N ALA A 101 24.60 12.46 5.61
CA ALA A 101 23.47 12.68 4.70
C ALA A 101 23.32 11.53 3.71
N LYS A 102 24.42 10.99 3.15
CA LYS A 102 24.36 9.81 2.26
C LYS A 102 23.71 8.59 2.90
N ILE A 103 23.89 8.39 4.22
CA ILE A 103 23.29 7.26 4.94
C ILE A 103 21.76 7.33 4.91
N THR A 104 21.19 8.53 5.00
CA THR A 104 19.72 8.71 4.98
C THR A 104 19.08 8.54 3.59
N GLU A 105 19.90 8.37 2.54
CA GLU A 105 19.46 8.30 1.13
C GLU A 105 18.42 9.39 0.78
N PRO A 106 18.81 10.68 0.82
CA PRO A 106 17.91 11.77 0.47
C PRO A 106 17.49 11.70 -0.99
N PHE A 107 16.40 12.39 -1.31
CA PHE A 107 15.93 12.49 -2.69
C PHE A 107 16.78 13.45 -3.54
N GLY A 108 17.60 14.28 -2.89
CA GLY A 108 18.65 15.09 -3.52
C GLY A 108 19.27 16.09 -2.53
N TYR A 109 20.20 16.89 -3.03
CA TYR A 109 20.86 17.97 -2.30
C TYR A 109 20.95 19.23 -3.18
N ILE A 110 20.88 20.40 -2.54
CA ILE A 110 21.11 21.70 -3.15
C ILE A 110 22.12 22.45 -2.29
N LEU A 111 23.09 23.08 -2.94
CA LEU A 111 24.12 23.89 -2.28
C LEU A 111 23.69 25.35 -2.19
N LYS A 112 23.77 25.94 -0.99
CA LYS A 112 23.55 27.38 -0.78
C LYS A 112 24.83 28.18 -1.14
N PRO A 113 24.73 29.34 -1.83
CA PRO A 113 23.53 29.89 -2.49
C PRO A 113 23.25 29.15 -3.82
N PHE A 114 21.98 29.08 -4.23
CA PHE A 114 21.53 28.42 -5.45
C PHE A 114 20.70 29.34 -6.33
N HIS A 115 20.54 28.95 -7.59
CA HIS A 115 19.64 29.64 -8.52
C HIS A 115 18.27 28.95 -8.60
N GLU A 116 17.21 29.69 -8.93
CA GLU A 116 15.84 29.15 -9.09
C GLU A 116 15.77 27.93 -10.03
N ARG A 117 16.58 27.92 -11.10
CA ARG A 117 16.65 26.79 -12.04
C ARG A 117 17.19 25.52 -11.40
N GLU A 118 18.18 25.64 -10.50
CA GLU A 118 18.74 24.49 -9.78
C GLU A 118 17.75 23.96 -8.75
N LEU A 119 17.10 24.88 -8.02
CA LEU A 119 16.03 24.56 -7.07
C LEU A 119 14.88 23.81 -7.76
N MET A 120 14.39 24.34 -8.87
CA MET A 120 13.33 23.71 -9.67
C MET A 120 13.73 22.31 -10.13
N ALA A 121 14.91 22.15 -10.76
CA ALA A 121 15.36 20.86 -11.26
C ALA A 121 15.51 19.82 -10.15
N ALA A 122 16.03 20.21 -8.99
CA ALA A 122 16.21 19.32 -7.86
C ALA A 122 14.87 18.90 -7.22
N ILE A 123 13.90 19.81 -7.11
CA ILE A 123 12.54 19.51 -6.63
C ILE A 123 11.84 18.54 -7.60
N GLU A 124 11.88 18.83 -8.91
CA GLU A 124 11.26 17.97 -9.92
C GLU A 124 11.87 16.57 -9.91
N MET A 125 13.19 16.46 -9.82
CA MET A 125 13.89 15.18 -9.74
C MET A 125 13.53 14.42 -8.46
N ALA A 126 13.47 15.09 -7.31
CA ALA A 126 13.10 14.49 -6.03
C ALA A 126 11.67 13.93 -6.05
N LEU A 127 10.70 14.73 -6.51
CA LEU A 127 9.32 14.31 -6.68
C LEU A 127 9.19 13.17 -7.69
N TYR A 128 9.92 13.22 -8.81
CA TYR A 128 9.92 12.15 -9.79
C TYR A 128 10.45 10.85 -9.21
N LYS A 129 11.61 10.89 -8.54
CA LYS A 129 12.24 9.72 -7.90
C LYS A 129 11.30 9.11 -6.84
N HIS A 130 10.71 9.93 -5.98
CA HIS A 130 9.75 9.47 -4.98
C HIS A 130 8.52 8.80 -5.61
N ASN A 131 7.95 9.40 -6.65
CA ASN A 131 6.84 8.81 -7.39
C ASN A 131 7.22 7.48 -8.08
N MET A 132 8.44 7.38 -8.61
CA MET A 132 8.94 6.13 -9.19
C MET A 132 9.13 5.05 -8.14
N GLU A 133 9.74 5.37 -6.99
CA GLU A 133 9.88 4.44 -5.87
C GLU A 133 8.52 3.95 -5.37
N ASN A 134 7.54 4.85 -5.21
CA ASN A 134 6.19 4.46 -4.80
C ASN A 134 5.47 3.61 -5.84
N LYS A 135 5.67 3.88 -7.14
CA LYS A 135 5.17 3.00 -8.21
C LYS A 135 5.84 1.64 -8.16
N LEU A 136 7.16 1.57 -7.97
CA LEU A 136 7.88 0.31 -7.85
C LEU A 136 7.45 -0.49 -6.63
N LYS A 137 7.31 0.15 -5.45
CA LYS A 137 6.73 -0.46 -4.24
C LYS A 137 5.34 -1.02 -4.52
N LYS A 138 4.47 -0.25 -5.19
CA LYS A 138 3.13 -0.70 -5.58
C LYS A 138 3.18 -1.90 -6.53
N LEU A 139 4.01 -1.87 -7.56
CA LEU A 139 4.17 -2.98 -8.51
C LEU A 139 4.77 -4.24 -7.86
N ALA A 140 5.66 -4.07 -6.89
CA ALA A 140 6.30 -5.16 -6.17
C ALA A 140 5.35 -5.86 -5.20
N HIS A 141 4.34 -5.15 -4.65
CA HIS A 141 3.53 -5.65 -3.54
C HIS A 141 2.02 -5.71 -3.79
N TYR A 142 1.50 -5.05 -4.81
CA TYR A 142 0.07 -5.00 -5.10
C TYR A 142 -0.23 -5.43 -6.52
N ASP A 143 -1.39 -6.06 -6.71
CA ASP A 143 -1.91 -6.46 -8.01
C ASP A 143 -2.48 -5.22 -8.73
N CYS A 144 -1.96 -4.94 -9.93
CA CYS A 144 -2.30 -3.71 -10.68
C CYS A 144 -3.78 -3.62 -11.08
N LEU A 145 -4.46 -4.76 -11.21
CA LEU A 145 -5.85 -4.79 -11.65
C LEU A 145 -6.81 -4.50 -10.50
N THR A 146 -6.58 -5.16 -9.37
CA THR A 146 -7.51 -5.18 -8.23
C THR A 146 -7.12 -4.24 -7.09
N GLY A 147 -5.85 -3.83 -7.03
CA GLY A 147 -5.30 -3.05 -5.92
C GLY A 147 -5.09 -3.85 -4.63
N LEU A 148 -5.42 -5.14 -4.61
CA LEU A 148 -5.13 -6.02 -3.48
C LEU A 148 -3.62 -6.32 -3.40
N PRO A 149 -3.10 -6.70 -2.23
CA PRO A 149 -1.83 -7.42 -2.12
C PRO A 149 -1.66 -8.48 -3.21
N ASN A 150 -0.49 -8.48 -3.84
CA ASN A 150 -0.12 -9.52 -4.80
C ASN A 150 0.41 -10.77 -4.07
N ARG A 151 0.76 -11.79 -4.86
CA ARG A 151 1.38 -13.02 -4.34
C ARG A 151 2.57 -12.74 -3.41
N ALA A 152 3.50 -11.86 -3.77
CA ALA A 152 4.69 -11.60 -2.96
C ALA A 152 4.34 -11.01 -1.58
N LEU A 153 3.49 -9.99 -1.53
CA LEU A 153 3.07 -9.37 -0.26
C LEU A 153 2.21 -10.32 0.58
N PHE A 154 1.38 -11.15 -0.05
CA PHE A 154 0.59 -12.15 0.66
C PHE A 154 1.49 -13.13 1.44
N PHE A 155 2.52 -13.69 0.79
CA PHE A 155 3.43 -14.64 1.43
C PHE A 155 4.29 -13.97 2.52
N ASP A 156 4.74 -12.74 2.33
CA ASP A 156 5.42 -11.99 3.39
C ASP A 156 4.54 -11.83 4.65
N ARG A 157 3.28 -11.40 4.45
CA ARG A 157 2.30 -11.28 5.55
C ARG A 157 1.93 -12.62 6.18
N PHE A 158 1.88 -13.69 5.39
CA PHE A 158 1.65 -15.04 5.90
C PHE A 158 2.79 -15.45 6.84
N ALA A 159 4.04 -15.36 6.40
CA ALA A 159 5.20 -15.72 7.20
C ALA A 159 5.25 -14.98 8.53
N GLN A 160 4.95 -13.67 8.50
CA GLN A 160 4.89 -12.82 9.69
C GLN A 160 3.74 -13.24 10.63
N SER A 161 2.55 -13.46 10.07
CA SER A 161 1.36 -13.85 10.84
C SER A 161 1.52 -15.21 11.50
N LEU A 162 2.12 -16.18 10.81
CA LEU A 162 2.37 -17.52 11.34
C LEU A 162 3.37 -17.48 12.51
N LYS A 163 4.42 -16.66 12.40
CA LYS A 163 5.36 -16.41 13.50
C LYS A 163 4.69 -15.71 14.69
N ALA A 164 3.76 -14.79 14.44
CA ALA A 164 3.00 -14.12 15.50
C ALA A 164 2.06 -15.10 16.20
N ALA A 165 1.23 -15.83 15.45
CA ALA A 165 0.29 -16.82 15.94
C ALA A 165 0.97 -17.91 16.77
N ARG A 166 2.14 -18.40 16.34
CA ARG A 166 2.94 -19.37 17.10
C ARG A 166 3.38 -18.83 18.47
N ARG A 167 3.75 -17.55 18.55
CA ARG A 167 4.20 -16.92 19.81
C ARG A 167 3.03 -16.63 20.75
N SER A 168 1.90 -16.20 20.22
CA SER A 168 0.72 -15.82 21.00
C SER A 168 -0.26 -16.98 21.22
N ASN A 169 0.02 -18.17 20.68
CA ASN A 169 -0.86 -19.34 20.69
C ASN A 169 -2.28 -19.03 20.15
N HIS A 170 -2.36 -18.16 19.14
CA HIS A 170 -3.61 -17.79 18.49
C HIS A 170 -3.87 -18.64 17.24
N THR A 171 -5.14 -18.83 16.93
CA THR A 171 -5.58 -19.46 15.68
C THR A 171 -5.55 -18.44 14.56
N MET A 172 -5.13 -18.89 13.38
CA MET A 172 -5.26 -18.15 12.12
C MET A 172 -5.83 -19.09 11.05
N ALA A 173 -6.50 -18.51 10.06
CA ALA A 173 -7.03 -19.25 8.92
C ALA A 173 -6.41 -18.73 7.62
N VAL A 174 -6.13 -19.64 6.70
CA VAL A 174 -5.90 -19.31 5.29
C VAL A 174 -7.05 -19.83 4.46
N LEU A 175 -7.60 -18.94 3.62
CA LEU A 175 -8.65 -19.24 2.67
C LEU A 175 -8.05 -19.11 1.26
N VAL A 176 -8.18 -20.15 0.44
CA VAL A 176 -7.91 -20.07 -1.00
C VAL A 176 -9.26 -20.01 -1.71
N ILE A 177 -9.39 -19.08 -2.65
CA ILE A 177 -10.65 -18.70 -3.27
C ILE A 177 -10.45 -18.69 -4.78
N ASP A 178 -11.39 -19.27 -5.52
CA ASP A 178 -11.40 -19.27 -6.97
C ASP A 178 -12.81 -18.90 -7.46
N LEU A 179 -12.90 -17.98 -8.42
CA LEU A 179 -14.17 -17.55 -8.98
C LEU A 179 -14.73 -18.62 -9.92
N ASP A 180 -15.93 -19.10 -9.62
CA ASP A 180 -16.54 -20.18 -10.37
C ASP A 180 -16.90 -19.73 -11.80
N ASP A 181 -16.48 -20.53 -12.79
CA ASP A 181 -16.78 -20.32 -14.20
C ASP A 181 -16.32 -18.95 -14.75
N PHE A 182 -15.24 -18.40 -14.19
CA PHE A 182 -14.66 -17.12 -14.64
C PHE A 182 -14.35 -17.10 -16.15
N LYS A 183 -13.85 -18.21 -16.70
CA LYS A 183 -13.60 -18.33 -18.14
C LYS A 183 -14.86 -18.08 -18.97
N SER A 184 -16.02 -18.57 -18.53
CA SER A 184 -17.29 -18.33 -19.22
C SER A 184 -17.69 -16.86 -19.20
N VAL A 185 -17.29 -16.09 -18.19
CA VAL A 185 -17.49 -14.63 -18.18
C VAL A 185 -16.62 -13.97 -19.24
N ASN A 186 -15.33 -14.34 -19.33
CA ASN A 186 -14.45 -13.84 -20.39
C ASN A 186 -14.98 -14.16 -21.79
N ASP A 187 -15.44 -15.39 -22.01
CA ASP A 187 -15.96 -15.83 -23.32
C ASP A 187 -17.22 -15.05 -23.73
N ASN A 188 -18.08 -14.68 -22.76
CA ASN A 188 -19.35 -13.98 -23.03
C ASN A 188 -19.25 -12.44 -23.00
N MET A 189 -18.29 -11.89 -22.26
CA MET A 189 -18.21 -10.44 -21.97
C MET A 189 -16.86 -9.81 -22.37
N GLY A 190 -15.95 -10.61 -22.92
CA GLY A 190 -14.58 -10.19 -23.24
C GLY A 190 -13.70 -10.07 -22.00
N HIS A 191 -12.39 -9.92 -22.22
CA HIS A 191 -11.42 -9.75 -21.15
C HIS A 191 -11.68 -8.50 -20.31
N ASP A 192 -12.13 -7.40 -20.91
CA ASP A 192 -12.53 -6.20 -20.16
C ASP A 192 -13.67 -6.49 -19.16
N GLY A 193 -14.61 -7.35 -19.54
CA GLY A 193 -15.69 -7.80 -18.66
C GLY A 193 -15.18 -8.65 -17.50
N GLY A 194 -14.23 -9.57 -17.77
CA GLY A 194 -13.54 -10.33 -16.73
C GLY A 194 -12.74 -9.45 -15.78
N ASP A 195 -12.05 -8.44 -16.31
CA ASP A 195 -11.29 -7.47 -15.52
C ASP A 195 -12.18 -6.64 -14.60
N MET A 196 -13.36 -6.24 -15.08
CA MET A 196 -14.37 -5.58 -14.24
C MET A 196 -14.91 -6.50 -13.15
N LEU A 197 -15.14 -7.78 -13.46
CA LEU A 197 -15.54 -8.78 -12.49
C LEU A 197 -14.50 -8.94 -11.37
N LEU A 198 -13.22 -9.05 -11.74
CA LEU A 198 -12.12 -9.22 -10.79
C LEU A 198 -11.97 -8.01 -9.86
N ARG A 199 -12.13 -6.79 -10.38
CA ARG A 199 -12.14 -5.57 -9.55
C ARG A 199 -13.29 -5.57 -8.54
N GLU A 200 -14.50 -5.92 -8.98
CA GLU A 200 -15.67 -5.96 -8.10
C GLU A 200 -15.57 -7.09 -7.06
N ALA A 201 -15.07 -8.27 -7.45
CA ALA A 201 -14.80 -9.36 -6.53
C ALA A 201 -13.78 -8.96 -5.45
N ALA A 202 -12.69 -8.29 -5.84
CA ALA A 202 -11.69 -7.78 -4.91
C ALA A 202 -12.25 -6.76 -3.91
N LYS A 203 -13.11 -5.86 -4.38
CA LYS A 203 -13.82 -4.90 -3.52
C LYS A 203 -14.72 -5.64 -2.52
N ARG A 204 -15.54 -6.57 -2.99
CA ARG A 204 -16.43 -7.38 -2.14
C ARG A 204 -15.67 -8.19 -1.09
N LEU A 205 -14.53 -8.78 -1.46
CA LEU A 205 -13.64 -9.49 -0.53
C LEU A 205 -13.12 -8.56 0.56
N SER A 206 -12.67 -7.36 0.19
CA SER A 206 -12.16 -6.36 1.14
C SER A 206 -13.23 -5.90 2.14
N GLU A 207 -14.48 -5.74 1.69
CA GLU A 207 -15.63 -5.41 2.55
C GLU A 207 -16.07 -6.57 3.46
N CYS A 208 -15.63 -7.80 3.15
CA CYS A 208 -15.96 -8.98 3.94
C CYS A 208 -15.09 -9.13 5.19
N ILE A 209 -13.86 -8.62 5.15
CA ILE A 209 -12.83 -8.84 6.17
C ILE A 209 -12.52 -7.57 6.99
N ARG A 210 -11.73 -7.72 8.06
CA ARG A 210 -11.26 -6.59 8.88
C ARG A 210 -9.98 -5.99 8.27
N GLU A 211 -9.64 -4.77 8.66
CA GLU A 211 -8.39 -4.11 8.23
C GLU A 211 -7.13 -4.87 8.67
N SER A 212 -7.21 -5.60 9.80
CA SER A 212 -6.12 -6.45 10.28
C SER A 212 -5.91 -7.72 9.44
N ASP A 213 -6.95 -8.15 8.71
CA ASP A 213 -6.88 -9.31 7.84
C ASP A 213 -6.24 -8.94 6.50
N THR A 214 -5.91 -9.93 5.68
CA THR A 214 -5.31 -9.68 4.36
C THR A 214 -6.09 -10.42 3.28
N ALA A 215 -6.67 -9.69 2.33
CA ALA A 215 -7.11 -10.24 1.05
C ALA A 215 -6.01 -10.01 0.00
N ALA A 216 -5.78 -10.99 -0.87
CA ALA A 216 -4.78 -10.92 -1.92
C ALA A 216 -5.30 -11.56 -3.21
N ARG A 217 -4.76 -11.12 -4.35
CA ARG A 217 -4.92 -11.83 -5.63
C ARG A 217 -3.62 -12.56 -5.97
N LEU A 218 -3.70 -13.87 -6.13
CA LEU A 218 -2.54 -14.72 -6.39
C LEU A 218 -2.21 -14.84 -7.89
N GLY A 219 -3.21 -14.60 -8.75
CA GLY A 219 -3.13 -14.61 -10.20
C GLY A 219 -4.46 -15.04 -10.83
N GLY A 220 -4.72 -14.69 -12.09
CA GLY A 220 -5.95 -15.12 -12.78
C GLY A 220 -7.23 -14.74 -12.00
N ASP A 221 -8.05 -15.74 -11.71
CA ASP A 221 -9.26 -15.70 -10.89
C ASP A 221 -9.08 -16.21 -9.45
N GLU A 222 -7.83 -16.45 -9.04
CA GLU A 222 -7.47 -16.93 -7.72
C GLU A 222 -7.18 -15.79 -6.73
N PHE A 223 -7.85 -15.86 -5.59
CA PHE A 223 -7.67 -14.99 -4.45
C PHE A 223 -7.29 -15.80 -3.22
N ALA A 224 -6.69 -15.13 -2.24
CA ALA A 224 -6.46 -15.73 -0.94
C ALA A 224 -6.75 -14.73 0.18
N ILE A 225 -7.18 -15.24 1.33
CA ILE A 225 -7.41 -14.46 2.54
C ILE A 225 -6.63 -15.06 3.70
N LEU A 226 -5.94 -14.21 4.47
CA LEU A 226 -5.41 -14.53 5.80
C LEU A 226 -6.29 -13.87 6.85
N LEU A 227 -6.91 -14.69 7.69
CA LEU A 227 -7.61 -14.23 8.89
C LEU A 227 -6.71 -14.45 10.11
N ILE A 228 -6.47 -13.39 10.86
CA ILE A 228 -5.56 -13.43 12.01
C ILE A 228 -6.31 -13.15 13.32
N ASN A 229 -5.72 -13.58 14.44
CA ASN A 229 -6.27 -13.37 15.79
C ASN A 229 -7.72 -13.87 15.93
N LEU A 230 -8.01 -15.05 15.38
CA LEU A 230 -9.33 -15.67 15.51
C LEU A 230 -9.54 -16.07 16.97
N SER A 231 -10.68 -15.66 17.53
CA SER A 231 -11.04 -15.96 18.93
C SER A 231 -11.66 -17.35 19.04
N ALA A 232 -12.36 -17.78 17.99
CA ALA A 232 -12.87 -19.14 17.84
C ALA A 232 -12.78 -19.59 16.38
N PRO A 233 -12.67 -20.91 16.10
CA PRO A 233 -12.75 -21.44 14.74
C PRO A 233 -14.01 -21.00 13.98
N ASP A 234 -15.15 -20.87 14.69
CA ASP A 234 -16.44 -20.48 14.13
C ASP A 234 -16.45 -19.03 13.58
N ASP A 235 -15.50 -18.17 13.99
CA ASP A 235 -15.30 -16.85 13.38
C ASP A 235 -14.97 -16.98 11.88
N THR A 236 -14.28 -18.06 11.51
CA THR A 236 -13.91 -18.36 10.12
C THR A 236 -15.14 -18.74 9.29
N ASP A 237 -16.07 -19.52 9.85
CA ASP A 237 -17.32 -19.90 9.17
C ASP A 237 -18.16 -18.66 8.83
N VAL A 238 -18.26 -17.71 9.78
CA VAL A 238 -19.00 -16.45 9.59
C VAL A 238 -18.42 -15.65 8.43
N VAL A 239 -17.09 -15.49 8.38
CA VAL A 239 -16.41 -14.74 7.32
C VAL A 239 -16.52 -15.48 5.98
N ALA A 240 -16.31 -16.79 5.95
CA ALA A 240 -16.42 -17.60 4.72
C ALA A 240 -17.85 -17.58 4.14
N ALA A 241 -18.87 -17.70 4.98
CA ALA A 241 -20.27 -17.59 4.57
C ALA A 241 -20.60 -16.19 4.02
N LYS A 242 -20.10 -15.14 4.69
CA LYS A 242 -20.23 -13.74 4.22
C LYS A 242 -19.59 -13.56 2.85
N ILE A 243 -18.40 -14.11 2.62
CA ILE A 243 -17.70 -14.04 1.33
C ILE A 243 -18.50 -14.76 0.24
N ILE A 244 -18.95 -16.00 0.47
CA ILE A 244 -19.77 -16.75 -0.49
C ILE A 244 -21.04 -15.98 -0.87
N HIS A 245 -21.73 -15.40 0.12
CA HIS A 245 -22.94 -14.62 -0.14
C HIS A 245 -22.65 -13.35 -0.96
N SER A 246 -21.58 -12.63 -0.59
CA SER A 246 -21.17 -11.40 -1.28
C SER A 246 -20.74 -11.67 -2.72
N LEU A 247 -19.88 -12.67 -2.93
CA LEU A 247 -19.40 -13.04 -4.26
C LEU A 247 -20.49 -13.68 -5.12
N GLY A 248 -21.42 -14.43 -4.53
CA GLY A 248 -22.55 -15.05 -5.24
C GLY A 248 -23.66 -14.08 -5.66
N SER A 249 -23.61 -12.83 -5.20
CA SER A 249 -24.58 -11.79 -5.57
C SER A 249 -24.35 -11.31 -7.02
N PRO A 250 -25.40 -10.93 -7.77
CA PRO A 250 -25.25 -10.47 -9.16
C PRO A 250 -24.24 -9.33 -9.32
N TYR A 251 -23.50 -9.35 -10.42
CA TYR A 251 -22.57 -8.30 -10.82
C TYR A 251 -23.18 -7.49 -11.96
N LEU A 252 -22.98 -6.17 -11.94
CA LEU A 252 -23.37 -5.29 -13.03
C LEU A 252 -22.14 -4.89 -13.83
N ILE A 253 -21.92 -5.55 -14.96
CA ILE A 253 -20.75 -5.36 -15.82
C ILE A 253 -21.22 -4.82 -17.17
N ASN A 254 -20.77 -3.63 -17.57
CA ASN A 254 -21.18 -2.97 -18.82
C ASN A 254 -22.71 -2.95 -19.02
N ARG A 255 -23.46 -2.65 -17.95
CA ARG A 255 -24.94 -2.62 -17.90
C ARG A 255 -25.62 -3.98 -18.15
N LYS A 256 -24.87 -5.09 -18.10
CA LYS A 256 -25.38 -6.45 -18.14
C LYS A 256 -25.21 -7.10 -16.77
N CYS A 257 -26.23 -7.82 -16.33
CA CYS A 257 -26.13 -8.64 -15.12
C CYS A 257 -25.44 -9.96 -15.45
N CYS A 258 -24.41 -10.31 -14.69
CA CYS A 258 -23.84 -11.65 -14.68
C CYS A 258 -23.79 -12.19 -13.25
N LYS A 259 -23.70 -13.51 -13.11
CA LYS A 259 -23.59 -14.17 -11.82
C LYS A 259 -22.42 -15.13 -11.88
N THR A 260 -21.52 -15.01 -10.93
CA THR A 260 -20.45 -15.98 -10.65
C THR A 260 -20.52 -16.32 -9.17
N GLY A 261 -20.13 -17.54 -8.82
CA GLY A 261 -19.93 -17.95 -7.43
C GLY A 261 -18.46 -17.92 -7.07
N ALA A 262 -18.13 -18.42 -5.89
CA ALA A 262 -16.76 -18.77 -5.57
C ALA A 262 -16.68 -20.11 -4.86
N SER A 263 -15.63 -20.86 -5.16
CA SER A 263 -15.26 -22.05 -4.40
C SER A 263 -14.14 -21.67 -3.44
N ILE A 264 -14.32 -21.98 -2.15
CA ILE A 264 -13.38 -21.59 -1.09
C ILE A 264 -12.88 -22.83 -0.35
N GLY A 265 -11.57 -22.92 -0.18
CA GLY A 265 -10.92 -23.91 0.66
C GLY A 265 -10.28 -23.27 1.87
N ILE A 266 -10.47 -23.88 3.04
CA ILE A 266 -10.08 -23.29 4.32
C ILE A 266 -9.15 -24.25 5.06
N SER A 267 -8.06 -23.69 5.60
CA SER A 267 -7.07 -24.39 6.41
C SER A 267 -6.72 -23.55 7.65
N LEU A 268 -6.68 -24.19 8.82
CA LEU A 268 -6.51 -23.56 10.12
C LEU A 268 -5.15 -23.89 10.73
N PHE A 269 -4.42 -22.88 11.17
CA PHE A 269 -3.27 -23.09 12.04
C PHE A 269 -3.73 -23.16 13.51
N PRO A 270 -3.23 -24.10 14.33
CA PRO A 270 -2.26 -25.15 13.99
C PRO A 270 -2.89 -26.49 13.53
N ALA A 271 -4.22 -26.61 13.53
CA ALA A 271 -4.93 -27.89 13.31
C ALA A 271 -4.60 -28.56 11.96
N ASP A 272 -4.42 -27.76 10.92
CA ASP A 272 -4.12 -28.19 9.57
C ASP A 272 -2.62 -28.11 9.25
N GLY A 273 -1.75 -27.69 10.17
CA GLY A 273 -0.31 -27.68 9.96
C GLY A 273 0.35 -26.41 10.50
N ASP A 274 1.68 -26.38 10.41
CA ASP A 274 2.53 -25.37 11.04
C ASP A 274 3.48 -24.65 10.07
N THR A 275 3.35 -24.93 8.76
CA THR A 275 4.09 -24.27 7.69
C THR A 275 3.13 -23.70 6.64
N GLU A 276 3.53 -22.60 6.01
CA GLU A 276 2.75 -21.93 4.96
C GLU A 276 2.40 -22.87 3.81
N GLU A 277 3.40 -23.66 3.36
CA GLU A 277 3.24 -24.65 2.30
C GLU A 277 2.17 -25.69 2.65
N THR A 278 2.20 -26.23 3.87
CA THR A 278 1.23 -27.25 4.30
C THR A 278 -0.17 -26.67 4.40
N LEU A 279 -0.30 -25.48 4.98
CA LEU A 279 -1.58 -24.81 5.16
C LEU A 279 -2.24 -24.46 3.81
N LEU A 280 -1.47 -23.89 2.87
CA LEU A 280 -1.96 -23.60 1.52
C LEU A 280 -2.35 -24.84 0.75
N LYS A 281 -1.49 -25.86 0.75
CA LYS A 281 -1.79 -27.12 0.05
C LYS A 281 -3.10 -27.75 0.54
N LYS A 282 -3.38 -27.66 1.84
CA LYS A 282 -4.63 -28.17 2.42
C LYS A 282 -5.83 -27.29 2.09
N ALA A 283 -5.67 -25.98 2.08
CA ALA A 283 -6.71 -25.06 1.60
C ALA A 283 -7.03 -25.33 0.12
N ASP A 284 -6.03 -25.48 -0.75
CA ASP A 284 -6.22 -25.83 -2.16
C ASP A 284 -7.02 -27.13 -2.35
N ILE A 285 -6.64 -28.18 -1.61
CA ILE A 285 -7.37 -29.47 -1.63
C ILE A 285 -8.84 -29.27 -1.22
N ALA A 286 -9.10 -28.46 -0.18
CA ALA A 286 -10.46 -28.19 0.28
C ALA A 286 -11.26 -27.36 -0.74
N MET A 287 -10.62 -26.39 -1.41
CA MET A 287 -11.21 -25.56 -2.46
C MET A 287 -11.59 -26.44 -3.66
N TYR A 288 -10.69 -27.32 -4.08
CA TYR A 288 -10.96 -28.25 -5.17
C TYR A 288 -12.14 -29.17 -4.84
N ARG A 289 -12.24 -29.67 -3.60
CA ARG A 289 -13.43 -30.41 -3.14
C ARG A 289 -14.70 -29.57 -3.19
N ALA A 290 -14.64 -28.27 -2.88
CA ALA A 290 -15.78 -27.36 -3.00
C ALA A 290 -16.24 -27.21 -4.46
N LYS A 291 -15.29 -27.15 -5.41
CA LYS A 291 -15.60 -27.13 -6.85
C LYS A 291 -16.34 -28.40 -7.30
N GLU A 292 -15.86 -29.58 -6.89
CA GLU A 292 -16.46 -30.86 -7.27
C GLU A 292 -17.85 -31.08 -6.67
N HIS A 293 -18.18 -30.43 -5.56
CA HIS A 293 -19.45 -30.62 -4.85
C HIS A 293 -20.51 -29.55 -5.17
N GLY A 294 -20.44 -28.95 -6.36
CA GLY A 294 -21.49 -28.04 -6.86
C GLY A 294 -21.14 -26.56 -6.81
N LYS A 295 -19.88 -26.20 -6.52
CA LYS A 295 -19.37 -24.81 -6.54
C LYS A 295 -20.11 -23.87 -5.58
N ASN A 296 -19.77 -22.59 -5.57
CA ASN A 296 -20.41 -21.54 -4.76
C ASN A 296 -20.57 -21.90 -3.27
N GLN A 297 -19.52 -22.47 -2.68
CA GLN A 297 -19.49 -22.95 -1.31
C GLN A 297 -18.07 -22.90 -0.76
N TYR A 298 -17.95 -22.99 0.56
CA TYR A 298 -16.67 -23.15 1.22
C TYR A 298 -16.54 -24.54 1.84
N ARG A 299 -15.31 -25.02 1.99
CA ARG A 299 -14.98 -26.24 2.73
C ARG A 299 -13.73 -26.08 3.54
N PHE A 300 -13.75 -26.62 4.75
CA PHE A 300 -12.55 -26.81 5.56
C PHE A 300 -11.82 -28.08 5.14
N PHE A 301 -10.52 -28.12 5.36
CA PHE A 301 -9.74 -29.33 5.11
C PHE A 301 -10.11 -30.49 6.06
N HIS A 302 -10.21 -30.23 7.37
CA HIS A 302 -10.49 -31.25 8.40
C HIS A 302 -11.94 -31.33 8.92
N ARG A 303 -12.83 -30.36 8.65
CA ARG A 303 -14.25 -30.47 9.05
C ARG A 303 -15.02 -31.20 7.94
N SER A 304 -15.53 -32.40 8.25
CA SER A 304 -16.48 -33.10 7.40
C SER A 304 -17.78 -32.30 7.33
N SER A 305 -18.33 -32.10 6.14
CA SER A 305 -19.65 -31.50 5.93
C SER A 305 -20.68 -32.30 6.74
N GLY A 306 -21.32 -31.64 7.71
CA GLY A 306 -22.54 -32.13 8.36
C GLY A 306 -23.74 -31.98 7.43
#